data_AF-A0A967WJ78-F1
#
_entry.id   AF-A0A967WJ78-F1
#
_cell.length_a   1.000
_cell.length_b   1.000
_cell.length_c   1.000
_cell.angle_alpha   90.00
_cell.angle_beta   90.00
_cell.angle_gamma   90.00
#
_symmetry.space_group_name_H-M   'P 1'
#
loop_
_entity.id
_entity.type
_entity.pdbx_description
1 polymer ?
#
loop_
_entity_poly.entity_id
_entity_poly.type
_entity_poly.pdbx_seq_one_letter_code
_entity_poly.pdbx_strand_id
1 'polypeptide(L)'
;MDSRTDRALALIRRRWPLVLLVIGAPLVLAPHPAFDPLVQSMERASIAFGADRPGAAAEALSRALIMEPHMPEIRRLAVEAALSSGDPDLALKLLDPPIGTDELEAPCLRFEAEFLRAGPTEAARMTREIPQGCPPDTERLSKLAQETLATGDHELAEVLQRSALRVRPDDPHALEALAVITAL
;
A
#
# COMPACT_ATOMS: atom_id res chain seq x y z
N MET A 1 11.51 40.51 56.77
CA MET A 1 10.90 40.34 55.44
C MET A 1 11.42 41.45 54.55
N ASP A 2 12.23 41.09 53.55
CA ASP A 2 13.10 42.02 52.83
C ASP A 2 12.39 42.56 51.57
N SER A 3 12.00 43.84 51.61
CA SER A 3 11.29 44.51 50.50
C SER A 3 12.03 44.49 49.15
N ARG A 4 13.33 44.13 49.15
CA ARG A 4 14.12 43.97 47.93
C ARG A 4 13.78 42.67 47.17
N THR A 5 13.44 41.58 47.87
CA THR A 5 13.10 40.31 47.20
C THR A 5 11.75 40.38 46.49
N ASP A 6 10.80 41.12 47.05
CA ASP A 6 9.45 41.25 46.49
C ASP A 6 9.42 42.06 45.18
N ARG A 7 10.27 43.10 45.07
CA ARG A 7 10.39 43.88 43.83
C ARG A 7 11.06 43.08 42.71
N ALA A 8 12.01 42.20 43.04
CA ALA A 8 12.67 41.34 42.06
C ALA A 8 11.69 40.31 41.46
N LEU A 9 10.85 39.69 42.30
CA LEU A 9 9.86 38.72 41.85
C LEU A 9 8.75 39.35 40.99
N ALA A 10 8.34 40.58 41.29
CA ALA A 10 7.32 41.31 40.51
C ALA A 10 7.79 41.60 39.06
N LEU A 11 9.08 41.90 38.87
CA LEU A 11 9.64 42.17 37.54
C LEU A 11 9.76 40.89 36.69
N ILE A 12 10.09 39.76 37.32
CA ILE A 12 10.20 38.45 36.64
C ILE A 12 8.82 37.97 36.17
N ARG A 13 7.79 38.08 37.01
CA ARG A 13 6.42 37.64 36.68
C ARG A 13 5.80 38.40 35.50
N ARG A 14 6.15 39.69 35.33
CA ARG A 14 5.65 40.53 34.24
C ARG A 14 6.27 40.20 32.87
N ARG A 15 7.49 39.66 32.84
CA ARG A 15 8.20 39.32 31.60
C ARG A 15 8.09 37.84 31.20
N TRP A 16 7.55 37.00 32.07
CA TRP A 16 7.34 35.57 31.81
C TRP A 16 6.62 35.23 30.49
N PRO A 17 5.53 35.90 30.07
CA PRO A 17 4.88 35.56 28.81
C PRO A 17 5.75 35.84 27.58
N LEU A 18 6.60 36.87 27.61
CA LEU A 18 7.57 37.14 26.54
C LEU A 18 8.70 36.11 26.51
N VAL A 19 9.16 35.65 27.67
CA VAL A 19 10.17 34.58 27.76
C VAL A 19 9.60 33.26 27.22
N LEU A 20 8.36 32.92 27.58
CA LEU A 20 7.67 31.75 27.02
C LEU A 20 7.43 31.87 25.52
N LEU A 21 7.16 33.07 25.00
CA LEU A 21 6.96 33.27 23.57
C LEU A 21 8.28 33.18 22.80
N VAL A 22 9.39 33.73 23.32
CA VAL A 22 10.71 33.68 22.69
C VAL A 22 11.32 32.27 22.73
N ILE A 23 11.07 31.50 23.80
CA ILE A 23 11.57 30.12 23.92
C ILE A 23 10.60 29.12 23.26
N GLY A 24 9.29 29.35 23.37
CA GLY A 24 8.26 28.47 22.83
C GLY A 24 8.05 28.62 21.32
N ALA A 25 8.16 29.82 20.76
CA ALA A 25 7.97 30.04 19.32
C ALA A 25 8.95 29.25 18.43
N PRO A 26 10.28 29.20 18.71
CA PRO A 26 11.18 28.38 17.91
C PRO A 26 10.93 26.88 18.11
N LEU A 27 10.40 26.43 19.25
CA LEU A 27 9.95 25.03 19.40
C LEU A 27 8.70 24.70 18.59
N VAL A 28 7.94 25.68 18.12
CA VAL A 28 6.77 25.42 17.26
C VAL A 28 7.10 25.62 15.78
N LEU A 29 8.09 26.47 15.46
CA LEU A 29 8.43 26.86 14.09
C LEU A 29 9.74 26.27 13.56
N ALA A 30 10.62 25.75 14.40
CA ALA A 30 11.83 25.09 13.92
C ALA A 30 11.48 23.69 13.39
N PRO A 31 11.90 23.33 12.17
CA PRO A 31 11.74 21.98 11.66
C PRO A 31 12.34 21.02 12.68
N HIS A 32 11.49 20.16 13.26
CA HIS A 32 11.95 19.19 14.22
C HIS A 32 12.77 18.15 13.46
N PRO A 33 14.07 17.95 13.79
CA PRO A 33 14.96 17.04 13.07
C PRO A 33 14.48 15.57 13.10
N ALA A 34 13.48 15.26 13.94
CA ALA A 34 12.83 13.96 13.99
C ALA A 34 11.99 13.63 12.75
N PHE A 35 11.50 14.62 11.99
CA PHE A 35 10.66 14.36 10.81
C PHE A 35 11.44 14.25 9.49
N ASP A 36 12.69 14.71 9.46
CA ASP A 36 13.54 14.66 8.27
C ASP A 36 13.63 13.25 7.63
N PRO A 37 13.82 12.14 8.37
CA PRO A 37 13.93 10.83 7.73
C PRO A 37 12.59 10.29 7.20
N LEU A 38 11.47 10.63 7.83
CA LEU A 38 10.13 10.26 7.35
C LEU A 38 9.79 11.01 6.06
N VAL A 39 9.96 12.33 6.06
CA VAL A 39 9.72 13.17 4.88
C VAL A 39 10.61 12.71 3.71
N GLN A 40 11.90 12.44 3.97
CA GLN A 40 12.80 11.93 2.95
C GLN A 40 12.36 10.57 2.40
N SER A 41 11.85 9.67 3.26
CA SER A 41 11.36 8.36 2.82
C SER A 41 10.11 8.49 1.95
N MET A 42 9.18 9.37 2.31
CA MET A 42 7.98 9.65 1.52
C MET A 42 8.30 10.34 0.19
N GLU A 43 9.24 11.28 0.18
CA GLU A 43 9.72 11.93 -1.06
C GLU A 43 10.33 10.92 -2.01
N ARG A 44 11.19 10.02 -1.50
CA ARG A 44 11.77 8.92 -2.30
C ARG A 44 10.70 7.98 -2.86
N ALA A 45 9.68 7.66 -2.06
CA ALA A 45 8.56 6.84 -2.54
C ALA A 45 7.80 7.54 -3.67
N SER A 46 7.51 8.83 -3.53
CA SER A 46 6.85 9.63 -4.57
C SER A 46 7.67 9.70 -5.86
N ILE A 47 8.97 9.93 -5.77
CA ILE A 47 9.89 9.91 -6.92
C ILE A 47 9.93 8.52 -7.56
N ALA A 48 9.91 7.45 -6.76
CA ALA A 48 9.91 6.08 -7.28
C ALA A 48 8.62 5.74 -8.03
N PHE A 49 7.44 6.14 -7.52
CA PHE A 49 6.17 6.00 -8.24
C PHE A 49 6.16 6.79 -9.55
N GLY A 50 6.61 8.05 -9.54
CA GLY A 50 6.68 8.88 -10.75
C GLY A 50 7.66 8.33 -11.80
N ALA A 51 8.59 7.47 -11.40
CA ALA A 51 9.55 6.80 -12.26
C ALA A 51 9.16 5.35 -12.61
N ASP A 52 7.93 4.92 -12.29
CA ASP A 52 7.43 3.55 -12.50
C ASP A 52 8.33 2.47 -11.89
N ARG A 53 8.84 2.73 -10.67
CA ARG A 53 9.68 1.80 -9.90
C ARG A 53 8.99 1.37 -8.62
N PRO A 54 7.93 0.54 -8.70
CA PRO A 54 7.11 0.17 -7.55
C PRO A 54 7.91 -0.52 -6.43
N GLY A 55 8.93 -1.32 -6.75
CA GLY A 55 9.77 -1.97 -5.73
C GLY A 55 10.58 -0.98 -4.89
N ALA A 56 11.14 0.06 -5.53
CA ALA A 56 11.84 1.13 -4.82
C ALA A 56 10.88 1.99 -3.97
N ALA A 57 9.64 2.17 -4.44
CA ALA A 57 8.58 2.83 -3.68
C ALA A 57 8.22 2.00 -2.44
N ALA A 58 8.02 0.69 -2.58
CA ALA A 58 7.71 -0.22 -1.48
C ALA A 58 8.81 -0.22 -0.40
N GLU A 59 10.08 -0.23 -0.79
CA GLU A 59 11.21 -0.15 0.14
C GLU A 59 11.23 1.20 0.90
N ALA A 60 11.00 2.31 0.20
CA ALA A 60 10.95 3.63 0.81
C ALA A 60 9.78 3.78 1.78
N LEU A 61 8.59 3.27 1.44
CA LEU A 61 7.42 3.25 2.31
C LEU A 61 7.61 2.30 3.51
N SER A 62 8.29 1.17 3.32
CA SER A 62 8.63 0.26 4.42
C SER A 62 9.54 0.94 5.44
N ARG A 63 10.50 1.77 4.99
CA ARG A 63 11.28 2.62 5.90
C ARG A 63 10.40 3.62 6.63
N ALA A 64 9.46 4.26 5.93
CA ALA A 64 8.49 5.17 6.56
C ALA A 64 7.71 4.49 7.71
N LEU A 65 7.27 3.25 7.51
CA LEU A 65 6.55 2.47 8.53
C LEU A 65 7.38 2.05 9.75
N ILE A 66 8.71 1.97 9.62
CA ILE A 66 9.58 1.76 10.79
C ILE A 66 9.50 2.95 11.74
N MET A 67 9.33 4.16 11.20
CA MET A 67 9.22 5.40 11.98
C MET A 67 7.79 5.62 12.47
N GLU A 68 6.80 5.40 11.60
CA GLU A 68 5.38 5.61 11.90
C GLU A 68 4.55 4.34 11.59
N PRO A 69 4.60 3.30 12.48
CA PRO A 69 3.99 2.00 12.21
C PRO A 69 2.46 2.01 12.21
N HIS A 70 1.84 3.06 12.75
CA HIS A 70 0.39 3.16 12.97
C HIS A 70 -0.34 3.95 11.89
N MET A 71 0.31 4.38 10.82
CA MET A 71 -0.33 5.11 9.72
C MET A 71 -0.89 4.13 8.68
N PRO A 72 -2.22 3.85 8.69
CA PRO A 72 -2.81 2.87 7.77
C PRO A 72 -2.64 3.28 6.31
N GLU A 73 -2.61 4.57 5.99
CA GLU A 73 -2.45 5.07 4.62
C GLU A 73 -1.07 4.75 4.04
N ILE A 74 0.00 4.93 4.83
CA ILE A 74 1.36 4.58 4.40
C ILE A 74 1.47 3.07 4.20
N ARG A 75 0.84 2.30 5.10
CA ARG A 75 0.85 0.84 5.04
C ARG A 75 0.13 0.32 3.81
N ARG A 76 -1.05 0.86 3.51
CA ARG A 76 -1.81 0.56 2.28
C ARG A 76 -0.96 0.85 1.04
N LEU A 77 -0.37 2.05 0.95
CA LEU A 77 0.50 2.40 -0.17
C LEU A 77 1.71 1.46 -0.30
N ALA A 78 2.28 1.01 0.83
CA ALA A 78 3.40 0.08 0.82
C ALA A 78 3.00 -1.30 0.27
N VAL A 79 1.80 -1.78 0.64
CA VAL A 79 1.22 -3.02 0.12
C VAL A 79 0.97 -2.90 -1.38
N GLU A 80 0.32 -1.83 -1.84
CA GLU A 80 0.05 -1.60 -3.26
C GLU A 80 1.33 -1.52 -4.09
N ALA A 81 2.36 -0.83 -3.57
CA ALA A 81 3.67 -0.78 -4.21
C ALA A 81 4.33 -2.18 -4.28
N ALA A 82 4.24 -2.97 -3.21
CA ALA A 82 4.77 -4.34 -3.18
C ALA A 82 4.05 -5.24 -4.20
N LEU A 83 2.72 -5.20 -4.25
CA LEU A 83 1.90 -5.92 -5.24
C LEU A 83 2.25 -5.52 -6.68
N SER A 84 2.37 -4.21 -6.94
CA SER A 84 2.74 -3.67 -8.25
C SER A 84 4.16 -4.06 -8.67
N SER A 85 5.05 -4.31 -7.70
CA SER A 85 6.41 -4.78 -7.95
C SER A 85 6.52 -6.29 -8.13
N GLY A 86 5.43 -7.03 -7.93
CA GLY A 86 5.42 -8.49 -7.95
C GLY A 86 6.09 -9.13 -6.72
N ASP A 87 6.11 -8.43 -5.58
CA ASP A 87 6.58 -8.95 -4.29
C ASP A 87 5.39 -9.22 -3.34
N PRO A 88 4.65 -10.33 -3.55
CA PRO A 88 3.48 -10.65 -2.74
C PRO A 88 3.84 -11.04 -1.30
N ASP A 89 5.05 -11.55 -1.05
CA ASP A 89 5.48 -11.91 0.31
C ASP A 89 5.69 -10.66 1.17
N LEU A 90 6.29 -9.60 0.62
CA LEU A 90 6.36 -8.31 1.29
C LEU A 90 4.95 -7.73 1.52
N ALA A 91 4.07 -7.78 0.53
CA ALA A 91 2.69 -7.32 0.65
C ALA A 91 1.96 -8.02 1.82
N LEU A 92 2.04 -9.36 1.88
CA LEU A 92 1.44 -10.16 2.97
C LEU A 92 2.03 -9.82 4.34
N LYS A 93 3.34 -9.59 4.41
CA LYS A 93 4.00 -9.16 5.65
C LYS A 93 3.52 -7.78 6.11
N LEU A 94 3.31 -6.85 5.18
CA LEU A 94 2.85 -5.49 5.49
C LEU A 94 1.38 -5.44 5.93
N LEU A 95 0.57 -6.43 5.51
CA LEU A 95 -0.80 -6.66 5.96
C LEU A 95 -0.91 -7.27 7.37
N ASP A 96 0.23 -7.52 8.04
CA ASP A 96 0.28 -7.97 9.44
C ASP A 96 1.05 -6.93 10.29
N PRO A 97 0.40 -6.20 11.23
CA PRO A 97 -1.00 -6.33 11.65
C PRO A 97 -2.01 -5.73 10.65
N PRO A 98 -3.33 -5.99 10.83
CA PRO A 98 -4.39 -5.49 9.96
C PRO A 98 -4.33 -3.98 9.73
N ILE A 99 -4.66 -3.57 8.50
CA ILE A 99 -4.64 -2.16 8.07
C ILE A 99 -6.03 -1.56 8.23
N GLY A 100 -6.12 -0.41 8.90
CA GLY A 100 -7.31 0.44 8.91
C GLY A 100 -8.54 -0.18 9.60
N THR A 101 -9.68 0.48 9.41
CA THR A 101 -11.00 0.03 9.87
C THR A 101 -11.90 -0.39 8.71
N ASP A 102 -11.42 -0.28 7.46
CA ASP A 102 -12.22 -0.61 6.29
C ASP A 102 -12.27 -2.14 6.13
N GLU A 103 -13.45 -2.70 6.36
CA GLU A 103 -13.66 -4.15 6.48
C GLU A 103 -13.41 -4.89 5.16
N LEU A 104 -13.49 -4.20 4.02
CA LEU A 104 -13.34 -4.80 2.69
C LEU A 104 -11.94 -4.65 2.09
N GLU A 105 -11.22 -3.58 2.41
CA GLU A 105 -9.94 -3.27 1.77
C GLU A 105 -8.84 -4.29 2.11
N ALA A 106 -8.65 -4.59 3.40
CA ALA A 106 -7.60 -5.51 3.84
C ALA A 106 -7.81 -6.95 3.31
N PRO A 107 -9.03 -7.52 3.29
CA PRO A 107 -9.29 -8.78 2.60
C PRO A 107 -8.99 -8.75 1.10
N CYS A 108 -9.34 -7.67 0.38
CA CYS A 108 -9.04 -7.56 -1.06
C CYS A 108 -7.53 -7.60 -1.32
N LEU A 109 -6.76 -6.78 -0.62
CA LEU A 109 -5.30 -6.70 -0.79
C LEU A 109 -4.62 -8.02 -0.40
N ARG A 110 -5.12 -8.70 0.63
CA ARG A 110 -4.63 -10.03 1.02
C ARG A 110 -4.91 -11.06 -0.06
N PHE A 111 -6.13 -11.12 -0.58
CA PHE A 111 -6.48 -12.02 -1.68
C PHE A 111 -5.60 -11.78 -2.90
N GLU A 112 -5.36 -10.51 -3.26
CA GLU A 112 -4.46 -10.16 -4.37
C GLU A 112 -3.03 -10.63 -4.15
N ALA A 113 -2.48 -10.45 -2.94
CA ALA A 113 -1.15 -10.92 -2.61
C ALA A 113 -1.04 -12.45 -2.65
N GLU A 114 -2.03 -13.15 -2.09
CA GLU A 114 -2.07 -14.62 -2.14
C GLU A 114 -2.22 -15.14 -3.57
N PHE A 115 -3.04 -14.46 -4.38
CA PHE A 115 -3.24 -14.79 -5.78
C PHE A 115 -1.95 -14.63 -6.60
N LEU A 116 -1.19 -13.55 -6.38
CA LEU A 116 0.11 -13.33 -7.03
C LEU A 116 1.18 -14.33 -6.59
N ARG A 117 1.12 -14.79 -5.33
CA ARG A 117 2.03 -15.82 -4.82
C ARG A 117 1.66 -17.22 -5.30
N ALA A 118 0.39 -17.45 -5.60
CA ALA A 118 -0.12 -18.72 -6.07
C ALA A 118 0.39 -19.07 -7.47
N GLY A 119 0.70 -20.34 -7.70
CA GLY A 119 0.92 -20.85 -9.05
C GLY A 119 -0.40 -20.90 -9.85
N PRO A 120 -0.35 -21.13 -11.18
CA PRO A 120 -1.53 -21.03 -12.03
C PRO A 120 -2.71 -21.91 -11.62
N THR A 121 -2.44 -23.16 -11.22
CA THR A 121 -3.46 -24.10 -10.75
C THR A 121 -4.16 -23.61 -9.48
N GLU A 122 -3.38 -23.08 -8.54
CA GLU A 122 -3.89 -22.59 -7.26
C GLU A 122 -4.66 -21.27 -7.44
N ALA A 123 -4.11 -20.35 -8.23
CA ALA A 123 -4.75 -19.09 -8.58
C ALA A 123 -6.12 -19.32 -9.25
N ALA A 124 -6.25 -20.29 -10.15
CA ALA A 124 -7.54 -20.64 -10.75
C ALA A 124 -8.55 -21.18 -9.72
N ARG A 125 -8.11 -21.97 -8.74
CA ARG A 125 -8.97 -22.41 -7.63
C ARG A 125 -9.47 -21.21 -6.82
N MET A 126 -8.56 -20.30 -6.48
CA MET A 126 -8.87 -19.07 -5.75
C MET A 126 -9.89 -18.18 -6.47
N THR A 127 -9.99 -18.22 -7.81
CA THR A 127 -11.02 -17.45 -8.54
C THR A 127 -12.46 -17.84 -8.17
N ARG A 128 -12.68 -19.00 -7.53
CA ARG A 128 -14.00 -19.41 -7.02
C ARG A 128 -14.33 -18.81 -5.66
N GLU A 129 -13.31 -18.34 -4.96
CA GLU A 129 -13.37 -17.84 -3.58
C GLU A 129 -13.06 -16.33 -3.53
N ILE A 130 -13.21 -15.63 -4.65
CA ILE A 130 -13.02 -14.17 -4.72
C ILE A 130 -13.91 -13.51 -3.68
N PRO A 131 -13.35 -12.75 -2.73
CA PRO A 131 -14.14 -12.05 -1.74
C PRO A 131 -15.12 -11.09 -2.42
N GLN A 132 -16.35 -10.99 -1.90
CA GLN A 132 -17.34 -10.08 -2.46
C GLN A 132 -16.81 -8.63 -2.42
N GLY A 133 -16.87 -7.94 -3.55
CA GLY A 133 -16.35 -6.58 -3.68
C GLY A 133 -14.86 -6.47 -4.02
N CYS A 134 -14.14 -7.59 -4.18
CA CYS A 134 -12.72 -7.62 -4.53
C CYS A 134 -12.48 -8.26 -5.90
N PRO A 135 -12.95 -7.66 -7.02
CA PRO A 135 -12.73 -8.25 -8.33
C PRO A 135 -11.22 -8.32 -8.62
N PRO A 136 -10.67 -9.49 -8.99
CA PRO A 136 -9.29 -9.60 -9.44
C PRO A 136 -9.08 -8.78 -10.71
N ASP A 137 -7.84 -8.35 -10.92
CA ASP A 137 -7.44 -7.67 -12.15
C ASP A 137 -7.64 -8.58 -13.37
N THR A 138 -8.47 -8.12 -14.31
CA THR A 138 -8.80 -8.84 -15.55
C THR A 138 -7.59 -9.06 -16.44
N GLU A 139 -6.65 -8.11 -16.45
CA GLU A 139 -5.42 -8.23 -17.23
C GLU A 139 -4.58 -9.39 -16.70
N ARG A 140 -4.44 -9.50 -15.37
CA ARG A 140 -3.72 -10.59 -14.73
C ARG A 140 -4.39 -11.94 -14.94
N LEU A 141 -5.71 -12.02 -14.83
CA LEU A 141 -6.44 -13.26 -15.14
C LEU A 141 -6.21 -13.71 -16.58
N SER A 142 -6.24 -12.77 -17.53
CA SER A 142 -6.01 -13.06 -18.94
C SER A 142 -4.56 -13.48 -19.22
N LYS A 143 -3.58 -12.83 -18.58
CA LYS A 143 -2.17 -13.22 -18.67
C LYS A 143 -1.96 -14.64 -18.13
N LEU A 144 -2.53 -14.96 -16.97
CA LEU A 144 -2.43 -16.29 -16.38
C LEU A 144 -3.07 -17.35 -17.28
N ALA A 145 -4.23 -17.04 -17.88
CA ALA A 145 -4.88 -17.92 -18.86
C ALA A 145 -3.96 -18.23 -20.05
N GLN A 146 -3.27 -17.22 -20.58
CA GLN A 146 -2.30 -17.39 -21.67
C GLN A 146 -1.09 -18.24 -21.25
N GLU A 147 -0.57 -18.04 -20.04
CA GLU A 147 0.53 -18.84 -19.49
C GLU A 147 0.11 -20.32 -19.33
N THR A 148 -1.10 -20.57 -18.82
CA THR A 148 -1.64 -21.94 -18.70
C THR A 148 -1.85 -22.60 -20.06
N LEU A 149 -2.36 -21.83 -21.03
CA LEU A 149 -2.53 -22.30 -22.40
C LEU A 149 -1.19 -22.70 -23.03
N ALA A 150 -0.13 -21.91 -22.81
CA ALA A 150 1.21 -22.21 -23.30
C ALA A 150 1.80 -23.50 -22.70
N THR A 151 1.37 -23.88 -21.49
CA THR A 151 1.74 -25.15 -20.86
C THR A 151 0.86 -26.34 -21.28
N GLY A 152 -0.16 -26.11 -22.12
CA GLY A 152 -1.08 -27.14 -22.62
C GLY A 152 -2.27 -27.44 -21.71
N ASP A 153 -2.47 -26.67 -20.64
CA ASP A 153 -3.63 -26.82 -19.76
C ASP A 153 -4.81 -25.97 -20.25
N HIS A 154 -5.49 -26.47 -21.30
CA HIS A 154 -6.56 -25.75 -21.98
C HIS A 154 -7.78 -25.53 -21.08
N GLU A 155 -8.11 -26.51 -20.23
CA GLU A 155 -9.25 -26.43 -19.31
C GLU A 155 -9.02 -25.31 -18.29
N LEU A 156 -7.82 -25.23 -17.71
CA LEU A 156 -7.47 -24.17 -16.77
C LEU A 156 -7.46 -22.79 -17.42
N ALA A 157 -6.92 -22.69 -18.64
CA ALA A 157 -6.93 -21.47 -19.42
C ALA A 157 -8.36 -20.96 -19.66
N GLU A 158 -9.27 -21.85 -20.04
CA GLU A 158 -10.68 -21.51 -20.25
C GLU A 158 -11.33 -20.99 -18.96
N VAL A 159 -11.10 -21.66 -17.82
CA VAL A 159 -11.63 -21.24 -16.51
C VAL A 159 -11.15 -19.85 -16.14
N LEU A 160 -9.85 -19.58 -16.28
CA LEU A 160 -9.26 -18.27 -15.99
C LEU A 160 -9.81 -17.17 -16.91
N GLN A 161 -9.94 -17.46 -18.20
CA GLN A 161 -10.44 -16.49 -19.16
C GLN A 161 -11.93 -16.17 -18.95
N ARG A 162 -12.74 -17.17 -18.62
CA ARG A 162 -14.14 -16.96 -18.23
C ARG A 162 -14.24 -16.17 -16.92
N SER A 163 -13.33 -16.38 -15.98
CA SER A 163 -13.25 -15.54 -14.77
C SER A 163 -12.98 -14.08 -15.10
N ALA A 164 -12.08 -13.79 -16.06
CA ALA A 164 -11.83 -12.41 -16.51
C ALA A 164 -13.11 -11.78 -17.11
N LEU A 165 -13.84 -12.53 -17.96
CA LEU A 165 -15.10 -12.07 -18.55
C LEU A 165 -16.24 -11.90 -17.53
N ARG A 166 -16.22 -12.62 -16.40
CA ARG A 166 -17.19 -12.34 -15.32
C ARG A 166 -16.97 -10.98 -14.67
N VAL A 167 -15.72 -10.53 -14.61
CA VAL A 167 -15.37 -9.20 -14.08
C VAL A 167 -15.62 -8.11 -15.12
N ARG A 168 -15.22 -8.34 -16.39
CA ARG A 168 -15.47 -7.43 -17.52
C ARG A 168 -16.06 -8.20 -18.71
N PRO A 169 -17.40 -8.28 -18.81
CA PRO A 169 -18.07 -9.05 -19.87
C PRO A 169 -17.75 -8.60 -21.30
N ASP A 170 -17.48 -7.31 -21.48
CA ASP A 170 -17.25 -6.68 -22.79
C ASP A 170 -15.77 -6.46 -23.11
N ASP A 171 -14.85 -7.14 -22.43
CA ASP A 171 -13.42 -7.04 -22.72
C ASP A 171 -13.08 -7.78 -24.03
N PRO A 172 -12.71 -7.05 -25.11
CA PRO A 172 -12.46 -7.66 -26.41
C PRO A 172 -11.27 -8.62 -26.40
N HIS A 173 -10.23 -8.34 -25.62
CA HIS A 173 -9.07 -9.20 -25.51
C HIS A 173 -9.42 -10.51 -24.82
N ALA A 174 -10.28 -10.44 -23.80
CA ALA A 174 -10.71 -11.62 -23.08
C ALA A 174 -11.64 -12.52 -23.93
N LEU A 175 -12.50 -11.91 -24.75
CA LEU A 175 -13.35 -12.62 -25.71
C LEU A 175 -12.53 -13.31 -26.81
N GLU A 176 -11.54 -12.61 -27.37
CA GLU A 176 -10.65 -13.16 -28.39
C GLU A 176 -9.84 -14.35 -27.84
N ALA A 177 -9.24 -14.19 -26.66
CA ALA A 177 -8.49 -15.27 -26.00
C ALA A 177 -9.38 -16.50 -25.74
N LEU A 178 -10.62 -16.30 -25.27
CA LEU A 178 -11.55 -17.40 -25.05
C LEU A 178 -11.89 -18.13 -26.35
N ALA A 179 -12.13 -17.39 -27.44
CA ALA A 179 -12.39 -17.97 -28.75
C ALA A 179 -11.23 -18.87 -29.21
N VAL A 180 -9.99 -18.41 -29.06
CA VAL A 180 -8.78 -19.22 -29.37
C VAL A 180 -8.72 -20.48 -28.51
N ILE A 181 -8.91 -20.37 -27.19
CA ILE A 181 -8.86 -21.51 -26.27
C ILE A 181 -9.88 -22.59 -26.64
N THR A 182 -11.11 -22.18 -26.96
CA THR A 182 -12.20 -23.13 -27.29
C THR A 182 -12.10 -23.77 -28.69
N ALA A 183 -11.17 -23.31 -29.53
CA ALA A 183 -10.97 -23.84 -30.88
C ALA A 183 -9.92 -24.95 -30.95
N LEU A 184 -9.17 -25.18 -29.87
CA LEU A 184 -8.12 -26.20 -29.75
C LEU A 184 -8.67 -27.55 -29.28
#